data_AF-A0A0D0CJE8-F1
#
_entry.id   AF-A0A0D0CJE8-F1
#
_cell.length_a   1.000
_cell.length_b   1.000
_cell.length_c   1.000
_cell.angle_alpha   90.00
_cell.angle_beta   90.00
_cell.angle_gamma   90.00
#
_symmetry.space_group_name_H-M   'P 1'
#
loop_
_entity.id
_entity.type
_entity.pdbx_description
1 polymer ?
#
loop_
_entity_poly.entity_id
_entity_poly.type
_entity_poly.pdbx_seq_one_letter_code
_entity_poly.pdbx_strand_id
1 'polypeptide(L)'
;LVKYGKSVTAQDVIKVQKKDEIHKAIEEEHGAKPVDREMISKYQWAVNKVTGGLTQEEMKEAERLAEEWRKAKSLAEVQAKTTSQKGEKYLREFAEEMWRQCGMRVAVLTAWKDGSGETMTTQYDINDQIGYGEAF
;
A
#
# COMPACT_ATOMS: atom_id res chain seq x y z
N LEU A 1 20.03 -15.69 -4.40
CA LEU A 1 18.60 -15.32 -4.39
C LEU A 1 18.49 -13.82 -4.11
N VAL A 2 18.11 -13.03 -5.11
CA VAL A 2 17.81 -11.59 -4.91
C VAL A 2 16.49 -11.52 -4.13
N LYS A 3 16.53 -11.00 -2.91
CA LYS A 3 15.30 -10.76 -2.11
C LYS A 3 14.55 -9.59 -2.75
N TYR A 4 13.52 -9.87 -3.52
CA TYR A 4 12.56 -8.87 -3.98
C TYR A 4 11.61 -8.54 -2.83
N GLY A 5 11.84 -7.39 -2.18
CA GLY A 5 10.99 -6.86 -1.13
C GLY A 5 11.76 -5.87 -0.28
N LYS A 6 11.36 -4.59 -0.33
CA LYS A 6 11.89 -3.58 0.60
C LYS A 6 11.47 -4.01 2.01
N SER A 7 12.43 -4.23 2.91
CA SER A 7 12.13 -4.59 4.30
C SER A 7 11.44 -3.42 5.00
N VAL A 8 10.35 -3.69 5.72
CA VAL A 8 9.62 -2.68 6.50
C VAL A 8 10.56 -2.04 7.53
N THR A 9 10.55 -0.70 7.58
CA THR A 9 11.35 0.11 8.51
C THR A 9 10.47 0.79 9.57
N ALA A 10 11.07 1.29 10.65
CA ALA A 10 10.37 2.10 11.65
C ALA A 10 9.69 3.33 11.01
N GLN A 11 10.31 3.93 9.99
CA GLN A 11 9.74 5.05 9.26
C GLN A 11 8.47 4.65 8.50
N ASP A 12 8.36 3.42 8.02
CA ASP A 12 7.15 2.90 7.37
C ASP A 12 6.01 2.71 8.39
N VAL A 13 6.33 2.26 9.60
CA VAL A 13 5.37 2.18 10.72
C VAL A 13 4.88 3.57 11.12
N ILE A 14 5.80 4.53 11.27
CA ILE A 14 5.47 5.92 11.64
C ILE A 14 4.56 6.57 10.60
N LYS A 15 4.85 6.39 9.30
CA LYS A 15 3.98 6.89 8.21
C LYS A 15 2.55 6.38 8.30
N VAL A 16 2.35 5.16 8.80
CA VAL A 16 1.01 4.57 8.96
C VAL A 16 0.34 5.07 10.23
N GLN A 17 1.02 5.01 11.38
CA GLN A 17 0.43 5.37 12.67
C GLN A 17 0.17 6.87 12.83
N LYS A 18 1.06 7.70 12.29
CA LYS A 18 1.05 9.16 12.46
C LYS A 18 0.52 9.88 11.21
N LYS A 19 -0.23 9.17 10.36
CA LYS A 19 -0.71 9.69 9.06
C LYS A 19 -1.47 11.02 9.20
N ASP A 20 -2.36 11.10 10.20
CA ASP A 20 -3.17 12.30 10.41
C ASP A 20 -2.33 13.48 10.92
N GLU A 21 -1.33 13.21 11.76
CA GLU A 21 -0.36 14.22 12.22
C GLU A 21 0.51 14.73 11.05
N ILE A 22 0.91 13.84 10.13
CA ILE A 22 1.64 14.20 8.91
C ILE A 22 0.79 15.09 8.01
N HIS A 23 -0.48 14.74 7.79
CA HIS A 23 -1.39 15.56 6.99
C HIS A 23 -1.63 16.93 7.63
N LYS A 24 -1.87 16.96 8.94
CA LYS A 24 -2.07 18.19 9.70
C LYS A 24 -0.85 19.10 9.62
N ALA A 25 0.36 18.57 9.74
CA ALA A 25 1.59 19.35 9.62
C ALA A 25 1.75 20.02 8.25
N ILE A 26 1.24 19.39 7.18
CA ILE A 26 1.28 19.95 5.82
C ILE A 26 0.22 21.03 5.65
N GLU A 27 -0.98 20.81 6.17
CA GLU A 27 -2.06 21.79 6.12
C GLU A 27 -1.70 23.05 6.92
N GLU A 28 -1.17 22.90 8.13
CA GLU A 28 -0.83 24.03 9.01
C GLU A 28 0.33 24.88 8.50
N GLU A 29 1.38 24.29 7.92
CA GLU A 29 2.57 25.05 7.49
C GLU A 29 2.64 25.36 5.99
N HIS A 30 1.88 24.64 5.17
CA HIS A 30 1.90 24.83 3.73
C HIS A 30 0.51 25.11 3.14
N GLY A 31 -0.56 25.05 3.93
CA GLY A 31 -1.92 25.33 3.46
C GLY A 31 -2.46 24.31 2.45
N ALA A 32 -1.70 23.24 2.18
CA ALA A 32 -2.06 22.23 1.18
C ALA A 32 -2.99 21.20 1.80
N LYS A 33 -4.13 20.97 1.15
CA LYS A 33 -5.17 20.06 1.65
C LYS A 33 -4.84 18.61 1.31
N PRO A 34 -5.43 17.64 2.03
CA PRO A 34 -5.38 16.24 1.61
C PRO A 34 -5.87 16.14 0.16
N VAL A 35 -5.11 15.47 -0.71
CA VAL A 35 -5.36 15.25 -2.16
C VAL A 35 -4.71 16.28 -3.11
N ASP A 36 -4.18 17.41 -2.63
CA ASP A 36 -3.49 18.36 -3.50
C ASP A 36 -2.18 17.79 -4.07
N ARG A 37 -1.84 18.13 -5.32
CA ARG A 37 -0.59 17.69 -5.95
C ARG A 37 0.64 18.20 -5.20
N GLU A 38 0.53 19.38 -4.61
CA GLU A 38 1.57 19.97 -3.75
C GLU A 38 1.82 19.13 -2.50
N MET A 39 0.79 18.45 -1.99
CA MET A 39 0.84 17.60 -0.81
C MET A 39 1.87 16.46 -0.96
N ILE A 40 1.96 15.86 -2.16
CA ILE A 40 2.96 14.83 -2.49
C ILE A 40 4.39 15.37 -2.32
N SER A 41 4.64 16.60 -2.77
CA SER A 41 5.98 17.21 -2.67
C SER A 41 6.38 17.55 -1.23
N LYS A 42 5.40 17.80 -0.35
CA LYS A 42 5.61 18.16 1.07
C LYS A 42 5.54 16.98 2.02
N TYR A 43 5.05 15.83 1.56
CA TYR A 43 4.85 14.64 2.39
C TYR A 43 6.13 14.18 3.10
N GLN A 44 7.25 14.09 2.37
CA GLN A 44 8.51 13.62 2.97
C GLN A 44 9.06 14.61 4.01
N TRP A 45 8.85 15.90 3.80
CA TRP A 45 9.21 16.93 4.79
C TRP A 45 8.38 16.76 6.08
N ALA A 46 7.08 16.55 5.97
CA ALA A 46 6.20 16.39 7.13
C ALA A 46 6.47 15.08 7.88
N VAL A 47 6.77 13.99 7.17
CA VAL A 47 7.26 12.75 7.78
C VAL A 47 8.49 13.04 8.62
N ASN A 48 9.49 13.74 8.07
CA ASN A 48 10.72 14.04 8.81
C ASN A 48 10.45 14.92 10.03
N LYS A 49 9.54 15.90 9.92
CA LYS A 49 9.15 16.76 11.03
C LYS A 49 8.48 15.98 12.15
N VAL A 50 7.47 15.17 11.83
CA VAL A 50 6.76 14.33 12.79
C VAL A 50 7.72 13.34 13.44
N THR A 51 8.55 12.65 12.64
CA THR A 51 9.59 11.75 13.16
C THR A 51 10.58 12.45 14.07
N GLY A 52 11.00 13.68 13.73
CA GLY A 52 11.92 14.48 14.57
C GLY A 52 11.32 14.94 15.90
N GLY A 53 9.99 14.94 16.03
CA GLY A 53 9.28 15.24 17.27
C GLY A 53 8.99 14.04 18.16
N LEU A 54 9.30 12.81 17.71
CA LEU A 54 9.03 11.60 18.48
C LEU A 54 10.01 11.44 19.65
N THR A 55 9.49 10.92 20.75
CA THR A 55 10.31 10.52 21.91
C THR A 55 11.15 9.28 21.60
N GLN A 56 12.18 9.01 22.40
CA GLN A 56 12.97 7.78 22.24
C GLN A 56 12.13 6.52 22.45
N GLU A 57 11.14 6.58 23.33
CA GLU A 57 10.19 5.51 23.59
C GLU A 57 9.30 5.24 22.37
N GLU A 58 8.73 6.28 21.75
CA GLU A 58 7.94 6.14 20.52
C GLU A 58 8.78 5.59 19.36
N MET A 59 10.03 6.01 19.24
CA MET A 59 10.96 5.48 18.23
C MET A 59 11.28 4.00 18.46
N LYS A 60 11.55 3.60 19.70
CA LYS A 60 11.78 2.19 20.05
C LYS A 60 10.55 1.33 19.78
N GLU A 61 9.36 1.85 20.06
CA GLU A 61 8.11 1.13 19.77
C GLU A 61 7.90 0.98 18.25
N ALA A 62 8.18 2.02 17.46
CA ALA A 62 8.12 1.93 16.01
C ALA A 62 9.12 0.91 15.43
N GLU A 63 10.32 0.80 16.00
CA GLU A 63 11.30 -0.22 15.63
C GLU A 63 10.85 -1.64 16.00
N ARG A 64 10.28 -1.80 17.20
CA ARG A 64 9.72 -3.07 17.67
C ARG A 64 8.59 -3.53 16.73
N LEU A 65 7.67 -2.64 16.40
CA LEU A 65 6.58 -2.90 15.46
C LEU A 65 7.09 -3.17 14.04
N ALA A 66 8.14 -2.50 13.59
CA ALA A 66 8.74 -2.78 12.29
C ALA A 66 9.37 -4.18 12.24
N GLU A 67 9.96 -4.66 13.34
CA GLU A 67 10.43 -6.04 13.46
C GLU A 67 9.25 -7.03 13.46
N GLU A 68 8.16 -6.72 14.16
CA GLU A 68 6.94 -7.54 14.12
C GLU A 68 6.35 -7.61 12.72
N TRP A 69 6.26 -6.49 12.00
CA TRP A 69 5.76 -6.41 10.62
C TRP A 69 6.71 -7.05 9.60
N ARG A 70 7.99 -7.25 9.95
CA ARG A 70 8.94 -8.03 9.15
C ARG A 70 8.77 -9.53 9.40
N LYS A 71 8.47 -9.94 10.64
CA LYS A 71 8.31 -11.34 11.05
C LYS A 71 6.94 -11.91 10.70
N ALA A 72 5.88 -11.21 11.09
CA ALA A 72 4.57 -11.43 10.54
C ALA A 72 4.62 -10.81 9.15
N LYS A 73 4.51 -11.59 8.07
CA LYS A 73 4.08 -11.03 6.77
C LYS A 73 2.97 -10.03 7.10
N SER A 74 3.17 -8.74 6.78
CA SER A 74 2.41 -7.55 7.20
C SER A 74 1.05 -7.84 7.88
N LEU A 75 0.74 -7.15 8.99
CA LEU A 75 -0.53 -7.31 9.74
C LEU A 75 -1.70 -7.61 8.79
N ALA A 76 -2.50 -8.65 9.08
CA ALA A 76 -3.56 -9.10 8.18
C ALA A 76 -4.49 -7.95 7.76
N GLU A 77 -4.73 -7.00 8.64
CA GLU A 77 -5.49 -5.77 8.37
C GLU A 77 -4.78 -4.83 7.37
N VAL A 78 -3.45 -4.69 7.45
CA VAL A 78 -2.63 -3.92 6.50
C VAL A 78 -2.58 -4.63 5.15
N GLN A 79 -2.51 -5.97 5.12
CA GLN A 79 -2.62 -6.75 3.88
C GLN A 79 -4.01 -6.61 3.27
N ALA A 80 -5.07 -6.83 4.05
CA ALA A 80 -6.44 -6.72 3.59
C ALA A 80 -6.73 -5.32 3.05
N LYS A 81 -6.29 -4.27 3.75
CA LYS A 81 -6.44 -2.88 3.31
C LYS A 81 -5.63 -2.59 2.05
N THR A 82 -4.39 -3.06 1.96
CA THR A 82 -3.54 -2.84 0.79
C THR A 82 -4.06 -3.60 -0.43
N THR A 83 -4.47 -4.86 -0.26
CA THR A 83 -5.10 -5.68 -1.30
C THR A 83 -6.42 -5.07 -1.76
N SER A 84 -7.26 -4.60 -0.85
CA SER A 84 -8.52 -3.94 -1.21
C SER A 84 -8.31 -2.61 -1.94
N GLN A 85 -7.29 -1.83 -1.56
CA GLN A 85 -7.05 -0.52 -2.15
C GLN A 85 -6.24 -0.56 -3.46
N LYS A 86 -5.34 -1.54 -3.62
CA LYS A 86 -4.36 -1.56 -4.71
C LYS A 86 -4.41 -2.83 -5.55
N GLY A 87 -5.05 -3.90 -5.07
CA GLY A 87 -5.12 -5.19 -5.74
C GLY A 87 -5.77 -5.06 -7.11
N GLU A 88 -6.95 -4.44 -7.19
CA GLU A 88 -7.66 -4.27 -8.46
C GLU A 88 -6.84 -3.48 -9.48
N LYS A 89 -6.24 -2.35 -9.07
CA LYS A 89 -5.41 -1.54 -9.96
C LYS A 89 -4.20 -2.32 -10.47
N TYR A 90 -3.51 -3.05 -9.60
CA TYR A 90 -2.35 -3.86 -9.99
C TYR A 90 -2.76 -4.99 -10.95
N LEU A 91 -3.88 -5.68 -10.67
CA LEU A 91 -4.40 -6.75 -11.52
C LEU A 91 -4.79 -6.22 -12.91
N ARG A 92 -5.38 -5.02 -12.97
CA ARG A 92 -5.68 -4.32 -14.24
C ARG A 92 -4.41 -4.05 -15.02
N GLU A 93 -3.45 -3.35 -14.43
CA GLU A 93 -2.19 -2.97 -15.09
C GLU A 93 -1.42 -4.22 -15.56
N PHE A 94 -1.40 -5.28 -14.75
CA PHE A 94 -0.77 -6.55 -15.12
C PHE A 94 -1.46 -7.20 -16.33
N ALA A 95 -2.80 -7.30 -16.33
CA ALA A 95 -3.54 -7.88 -17.45
C ALA A 95 -3.37 -7.07 -18.75
N GLU A 96 -3.40 -5.74 -18.67
CA GLU A 96 -3.14 -4.84 -19.81
C GLU A 96 -1.72 -4.99 -20.35
N GLU A 97 -0.72 -5.10 -19.48
CA GLU A 97 0.69 -5.26 -19.90
C GLU A 97 0.94 -6.62 -20.56
N MET A 98 0.37 -7.69 -20.01
CA MET A 98 0.48 -9.05 -20.56
C MET A 98 -0.17 -9.15 -21.95
N TRP A 99 -1.28 -8.45 -22.16
CA TRP A 99 -1.86 -8.31 -23.48
C TRP A 99 -0.95 -7.49 -24.41
N ARG A 100 -0.51 -6.31 -23.97
CA ARG A 100 0.26 -5.39 -24.81
C ARG A 100 1.59 -5.97 -25.27
N GLN A 101 2.35 -6.61 -24.37
CA GLN A 101 3.68 -7.13 -24.69
C GLN A 101 3.66 -8.55 -25.26
N CYS A 102 2.69 -9.36 -24.85
CA CYS A 102 2.74 -10.80 -25.13
C CYS A 102 1.49 -11.34 -25.84
N GLY A 103 0.46 -10.51 -26.06
CA GLY A 103 -0.83 -10.97 -26.59
C GLY A 103 -1.55 -11.97 -25.68
N MET A 104 -1.17 -12.04 -24.40
CA MET A 104 -1.72 -13.02 -23.46
C MET A 104 -2.98 -12.51 -22.78
N ARG A 105 -3.94 -13.43 -22.56
CA ARG A 105 -5.14 -13.21 -21.75
C ARG A 105 -4.91 -13.68 -20.33
N VAL A 106 -5.44 -12.93 -19.37
CA VAL A 106 -5.23 -13.19 -17.95
C VAL A 106 -6.57 -13.13 -17.24
N ALA A 107 -6.92 -14.21 -16.54
CA ALA A 107 -7.96 -14.23 -15.53
C ALA A 107 -7.29 -14.61 -14.19
N VAL A 108 -7.63 -13.90 -13.12
CA VAL A 108 -7.01 -14.08 -11.80
C VAL A 108 -8.07 -14.43 -10.78
N LEU A 109 -7.95 -15.61 -10.18
CA LEU A 109 -8.67 -15.95 -8.97
C LEU A 109 -7.76 -15.66 -7.78
N THR A 110 -8.22 -14.85 -6.84
CA THR A 110 -7.50 -14.54 -5.62
C THR A 110 -8.31 -14.96 -4.41
N ALA A 111 -7.62 -15.43 -3.37
CA ALA A 111 -8.20 -15.74 -2.08
C ALA A 111 -7.31 -15.13 -1.00
N TRP A 112 -7.93 -14.43 -0.04
CA TRP A 112 -7.21 -13.85 1.10
C TRP A 112 -8.07 -13.89 2.36
N LYS A 113 -7.43 -13.70 3.51
CA LYS A 113 -8.12 -13.52 4.78
C LYS A 113 -8.36 -12.03 5.01
N ASP A 114 -9.58 -11.64 5.32
CA ASP A 114 -9.88 -10.25 5.68
C ASP A 114 -9.42 -9.92 7.12
N GLY A 115 -9.69 -8.70 7.59
CA GLY A 115 -9.33 -8.27 8.94
C GLY A 115 -10.03 -9.06 10.06
N SER A 116 -11.13 -9.76 9.76
CA SER A 116 -11.86 -10.62 10.70
C SER A 116 -11.39 -12.08 10.67
N GLY A 117 -10.53 -12.46 9.71
CA GLY A 117 -10.08 -13.83 9.50
C GLY A 117 -11.04 -14.67 8.65
N GLU A 118 -12.02 -14.05 8.01
CA GLU A 118 -12.90 -14.66 7.02
C GLU A 118 -12.15 -14.84 5.69
N THR A 119 -12.40 -15.97 5.00
CA THR A 119 -11.82 -16.19 3.67
C THR A 119 -12.63 -15.42 2.64
N MET A 120 -12.00 -14.43 2.02
CA MET A 120 -12.52 -13.72 0.86
C MET A 120 -11.97 -14.35 -0.41
N THR A 121 -12.80 -14.41 -1.44
CA THR A 121 -12.39 -14.76 -2.79
C THR A 121 -12.81 -13.66 -3.75
N THR A 122 -11.97 -13.34 -4.74
CA THR A 122 -12.39 -12.56 -5.90
C THR A 122 -11.88 -13.18 -7.17
N GLN A 123 -12.72 -13.18 -8.19
CA GLN A 123 -12.31 -13.42 -9.56
C GLN A 123 -12.14 -12.05 -10.24
N TYR A 124 -11.03 -11.87 -10.93
CA TYR A 124 -10.73 -10.69 -11.73
C TYR A 124 -10.50 -11.14 -13.17
N ASP A 125 -11.41 -10.74 -14.05
CA ASP A 125 -11.33 -10.94 -15.48
C ASP A 125 -11.77 -9.66 -16.19
N ILE A 126 -10.91 -9.13 -17.05
CA ILE A 126 -11.18 -7.94 -17.88
C ILE A 126 -10.82 -8.21 -19.34
N ASN A 127 -10.76 -9.47 -19.76
CA ASN A 127 -10.42 -9.83 -21.14
C ASN A 127 -11.44 -9.30 -22.15
N ASP A 128 -12.70 -9.12 -21.73
CA ASP A 128 -13.78 -8.47 -22.48
C ASP A 128 -13.59 -6.95 -22.66
N GLN A 129 -12.80 -6.33 -21.78
CA GLN A 129 -12.48 -4.90 -21.82
C GLN A 129 -11.15 -4.61 -22.52
N ILE A 130 -10.35 -5.63 -22.84
CA ILE A 130 -9.03 -5.48 -23.47
C ILE A 130 -9.04 -6.07 -24.88
N GLY A 131 -9.14 -5.23 -25.91
CA GLY A 131 -9.17 -5.65 -27.31
C GLY A 131 -10.48 -6.35 -27.67
N TYR A 132 -10.43 -7.46 -28.42
CA TYR A 132 -11.61 -8.24 -28.83
C TYR A 132 -11.73 -9.58 -28.06
N GLY A 133 -11.24 -9.63 -26.83
CA GLY A 133 -11.33 -10.84 -26.00
C GLY A 133 -12.75 -11.03 -25.46
N GLU A 134 -13.04 -12.25 -25.01
CA GLU A 134 -14.21 -12.55 -24.18
C GLU A 134 -13.71 -12.88 -22.77
N ALA A 135 -14.53 -12.59 -21.76
CA ALA A 135 -14.27 -13.04 -20.39
C ALA A 135 -14.42 -14.57 -20.32
N PHE A 136 -13.67 -15.20 -19.40
CA PHE A 136 -13.70 -16.64 -19.12
C PHE A 136 -14.89 -17.08 -18.28
#